data_AF-A0AA39S823-F1
#
_entry.id   AF-A0AA39S823-F1
#
_cell.length_a   1.000
_cell.length_b   1.000
_cell.length_c   1.000
_cell.angle_alpha   90.00
_cell.angle_beta   90.00
_cell.angle_gamma   90.00
#
_symmetry.space_group_name_H-M   'P 1'
#
loop_
_entity.id
_entity.type
_entity.pdbx_description
1 polymer ?
#
loop_
_entity_poly.entity_id
_entity_poly.type
_entity_poly.pdbx_seq_one_letter_code
_entity_poly.pdbx_strand_id
1 'polypeptide(L)'
;MGAWGACQAEGEEKEKAVEAAAESFAFLEKQLQGNKYFGGEELGFLDLVLGWIPHWLNVMEQVADMKLLDADNFPLLHQWAHRFIQLPLVKGCLPPRENLVNYFTASLTYMRSLKANNH
;
A
#
# COMPACT_ATOMS: atom_id res chain seq x y z
N MET A 1 -11.66 -0.89 5.44
CA MET A 1 -11.07 -2.05 4.76
C MET A 1 -10.25 -1.52 3.59
N GLY A 2 -9.00 -1.10 3.81
CA GLY A 2 -8.09 -0.67 2.74
C GLY A 2 -7.23 -1.83 2.24
N ALA A 3 -6.02 -1.55 1.74
CA ALA A 3 -5.07 -2.57 1.28
C ALA A 3 -4.83 -3.72 2.29
N TRP A 4 -4.80 -3.41 3.59
CA TRP A 4 -4.67 -4.44 4.63
C TRP A 4 -5.87 -5.39 4.70
N GLY A 5 -7.09 -4.90 4.50
CA GLY A 5 -8.29 -5.74 4.45
C GLY A 5 -8.26 -6.68 3.24
N ALA A 6 -7.79 -6.19 2.09
CA ALA A 6 -7.58 -7.00 0.90
C ALA A 6 -6.56 -8.12 1.11
N CYS A 7 -5.52 -7.89 1.93
CA CYS A 7 -4.54 -8.94 2.26
C CYS A 7 -5.15 -10.14 2.99
N GLN A 8 -6.13 -9.87 3.87
CA GLN A 8 -6.73 -10.85 4.77
C GLN A 8 -7.85 -11.66 4.11
N ALA A 9 -8.45 -11.13 3.05
CA ALA A 9 -9.55 -11.75 2.36
C ALA A 9 -9.10 -12.95 1.51
N GLU A 10 -10.02 -13.89 1.30
CA GLU A 10 -9.81 -15.13 0.56
C GLU A 10 -11.04 -15.38 -0.35
N GLY A 11 -10.83 -16.06 -1.49
CA GLY A 11 -11.89 -16.32 -2.46
C GLY A 11 -12.49 -15.05 -3.07
N GLU A 12 -13.79 -15.07 -3.36
CA GLU A 12 -14.53 -13.96 -3.99
C GLU A 12 -14.44 -12.64 -3.21
N GLU A 13 -14.33 -12.71 -1.87
CA GLU A 13 -14.22 -11.51 -1.04
C GLU A 13 -12.87 -10.80 -1.21
N LYS A 14 -11.84 -11.51 -1.67
CA LYS A 14 -10.53 -10.91 -1.96
C LYS A 14 -10.62 -9.98 -3.15
N GLU A 15 -11.27 -10.40 -4.23
CA GLU A 15 -11.43 -9.60 -5.45
C GLU A 15 -12.17 -8.29 -5.13
N LYS A 16 -13.31 -8.36 -4.43
CA LYS A 16 -14.06 -7.18 -3.99
C LYS A 16 -13.23 -6.24 -3.12
N ALA A 17 -12.43 -6.79 -2.20
CA ALA A 17 -11.59 -5.98 -1.32
C ALA A 17 -10.44 -5.30 -2.07
N VAL A 18 -9.86 -5.97 -3.07
CA VAL A 18 -8.85 -5.39 -3.96
C VAL A 18 -9.46 -4.26 -4.79
N GLU A 19 -10.64 -4.46 -5.38
CA GLU A 19 -11.36 -3.42 -6.14
C GLU A 19 -11.64 -2.19 -5.28
N ALA A 20 -12.20 -2.37 -4.08
CA ALA A 20 -12.48 -1.27 -3.16
C ALA A 20 -11.20 -0.50 -2.73
N ALA A 21 -10.08 -1.22 -2.57
CA ALA A 21 -8.78 -0.57 -2.31
C ALA A 21 -8.28 0.21 -3.52
N ALA A 22 -8.45 -0.33 -4.73
CA ALA A 22 -8.10 0.34 -5.98
C ALA A 22 -8.93 1.61 -6.22
N GLU A 23 -10.21 1.63 -5.86
CA GLU A 23 -11.04 2.85 -5.91
C GLU A 23 -10.48 3.96 -5.01
N SER A 24 -9.99 3.59 -3.82
CA SER A 24 -9.34 4.54 -2.92
C SER A 24 -8.05 5.11 -3.55
N PHE A 25 -7.30 4.29 -4.27
CA PHE A 25 -6.08 4.71 -4.96
C PHE A 25 -6.39 5.60 -6.17
N ALA A 26 -7.47 5.31 -6.89
CA ALA A 26 -7.96 6.17 -7.96
C ALA A 26 -8.35 7.56 -7.45
N PHE A 27 -8.86 7.66 -6.21
CA PHE A 27 -9.09 8.96 -5.58
C PHE A 27 -7.77 9.68 -5.28
N LEU A 28 -6.77 8.99 -4.74
CA LEU A 28 -5.44 9.57 -4.48
C LEU A 28 -4.74 10.05 -5.76
N GLU A 29 -4.81 9.26 -6.84
CA GLU A 29 -4.30 9.61 -8.16
C GLU A 29 -4.88 10.95 -8.64
N LYS A 30 -6.19 11.16 -8.49
CA LYS A 30 -6.86 12.42 -8.85
C LYS A 30 -6.38 13.60 -8.00
N GLN A 31 -6.11 13.39 -6.71
CA GLN A 31 -5.60 14.46 -5.83
C GLN A 31 -4.18 14.91 -6.20
N LEU A 32 -3.39 14.04 -6.85
CA LEU A 32 -2.04 14.37 -7.32
C LEU A 32 -2.02 15.13 -8.66
N GLN A 33 -3.17 15.33 -9.32
CA GLN A 33 -3.21 16.03 -10.60
C GLN A 33 -2.68 17.47 -10.47
N GLY A 34 -1.63 17.78 -11.24
CA GLY A 34 -0.99 19.09 -11.23
C GLY A 34 -0.07 19.34 -10.04
N ASN A 35 0.13 18.37 -9.15
CA ASN A 35 0.92 18.52 -7.94
C ASN A 35 2.10 17.54 -7.90
N LYS A 36 3.21 17.99 -7.32
CA LYS A 36 4.37 17.14 -7.04
C LYS A 36 4.10 16.25 -5.82
N TYR A 37 3.54 16.79 -4.76
CA TYR A 37 3.21 16.09 -3.53
C TYR A 37 1.73 16.30 -3.22
N PHE A 38 1.18 15.54 -2.29
CA PHE A 38 -0.18 15.83 -1.83
C PHE A 38 -0.27 17.21 -1.14
N GLY A 39 0.85 17.75 -0.67
CA GLY A 39 1.00 19.14 -0.23
C GLY A 39 1.20 20.19 -1.34
N GLY A 40 1.14 19.82 -2.63
CA GLY A 40 1.42 20.72 -3.74
C GLY A 40 2.87 20.61 -4.24
N GLU A 41 3.67 21.67 -4.10
CA GLU A 41 5.09 21.65 -4.50
C GLU A 41 6.02 21.05 -3.44
N GLU A 42 5.59 21.04 -2.19
CA GLU A 42 6.32 20.56 -1.02
C GLU A 42 5.54 19.47 -0.28
N LEU A 43 6.21 18.75 0.62
CA LEU A 43 5.56 17.72 1.44
C LEU A 43 4.47 18.33 2.32
N GLY A 44 3.30 17.73 2.27
CA GLY A 44 2.17 18.03 3.15
C GLY A 44 1.88 16.91 4.14
N PHE A 45 0.86 17.13 4.97
CA PHE A 45 0.38 16.14 5.94
C PHE A 45 0.03 14.80 5.29
N LEU A 46 -0.65 14.82 4.14
CA LEU A 46 -1.12 13.61 3.49
C LEU A 46 0.04 12.77 2.93
N ASP A 47 1.15 13.40 2.51
CA ASP A 47 2.36 12.68 2.09
C ASP A 47 2.94 11.82 3.22
N LEU A 48 2.91 12.33 4.46
CA LEU A 48 3.38 11.59 5.64
C LEU A 48 2.42 10.45 6.00
N VAL A 49 1.11 10.70 5.95
CA VAL A 49 0.07 9.68 6.23
C VAL A 49 0.13 8.54 5.21
N LEU A 50 0.38 8.85 3.94
CA LEU A 50 0.44 7.87 2.85
C LEU A 50 1.84 7.31 2.64
N GLY A 51 2.86 7.79 3.36
CA GLY A 51 4.25 7.43 3.17
C GLY A 51 4.59 5.95 3.36
N TRP A 52 3.66 5.14 3.88
CA TRP A 52 3.78 3.69 3.93
C TRP A 52 3.61 3.02 2.56
N ILE A 53 2.87 3.64 1.63
CA ILE A 53 2.52 3.06 0.32
C ILE A 53 3.75 2.56 -0.45
N PRO A 54 4.82 3.34 -0.65
CA PRO A 54 5.91 2.94 -1.55
C PRO A 54 6.69 1.70 -1.10
N HIS A 55 6.71 1.41 0.21
CA HIS A 55 7.55 0.35 0.78
C HIS A 55 6.75 -0.81 1.38
N TRP A 56 5.68 -0.52 2.13
CA TRP A 56 4.87 -1.56 2.77
C TRP A 56 3.87 -2.19 1.80
N LEU A 57 3.28 -1.41 0.88
CA LEU A 57 2.29 -1.95 -0.05
C LEU A 57 2.91 -3.00 -0.96
N ASN A 58 4.12 -2.76 -1.48
CA ASN A 58 4.81 -3.73 -2.32
C ASN A 58 5.02 -5.09 -1.61
N VAL A 59 5.28 -5.05 -0.30
CA VAL A 59 5.40 -6.26 0.51
C VAL A 59 4.04 -6.92 0.71
N MET A 60 3.00 -6.14 0.98
CA MET A 60 1.62 -6.65 1.10
C MET A 60 1.15 -7.32 -0.19
N GLU A 61 1.39 -6.71 -1.35
CA GLU A 61 1.12 -7.26 -2.68
C GLU A 61 1.79 -8.62 -2.88
N GLN A 62 3.08 -8.74 -2.53
CA GLN A 62 3.81 -9.99 -2.61
C GLN A 62 3.21 -11.07 -1.68
N VAL A 63 3.02 -10.75 -0.40
CA VAL A 63 2.63 -11.76 0.60
C VAL A 63 1.19 -12.20 0.42
N ALA A 64 0.30 -11.28 0.01
CA ALA A 64 -1.10 -11.58 -0.20
C ALA A 64 -1.41 -12.05 -1.64
N ASP A 65 -0.43 -12.07 -2.55
CA ASP A 65 -0.61 -12.36 -3.97
C ASP A 65 -1.72 -11.50 -4.60
N MET A 66 -1.54 -10.18 -4.55
CA MET A 66 -2.46 -9.19 -5.09
C MET A 66 -1.69 -8.04 -5.73
N LYS A 67 -2.37 -7.23 -6.55
CA LYS A 67 -1.78 -6.04 -7.18
C LYS A 67 -2.73 -4.85 -7.04
N LEU A 68 -2.21 -3.73 -6.56
CA LEU A 68 -2.94 -2.50 -6.24
C LEU A 68 -2.26 -1.26 -6.81
N LEU A 69 -0.93 -1.12 -6.68
CA LEU A 69 -0.22 0.03 -7.24
C LEU A 69 0.54 -0.37 -8.49
N ASP A 70 0.07 0.09 -9.64
CA ASP A 70 0.76 -0.09 -10.91
C ASP A 70 0.85 1.22 -11.69
N ALA A 71 1.92 1.34 -12.47
CA ALA A 71 2.22 2.56 -13.20
C ALA A 71 1.28 2.82 -14.38
N ASP A 72 0.56 1.80 -14.87
CA ASP A 72 -0.36 1.93 -16.01
C ASP A 72 -1.68 2.55 -15.54
N ASN A 73 -2.19 2.13 -14.38
CA ASN A 73 -3.44 2.62 -13.81
C ASN A 73 -3.26 3.84 -12.89
N PHE A 74 -2.12 3.95 -12.20
CA PHE A 74 -1.84 5.02 -11.22
C PHE A 74 -0.47 5.70 -11.47
N PRO A 75 -0.26 6.31 -12.65
CA PRO A 75 1.03 6.88 -13.02
C PRO A 75 1.51 8.00 -12.10
N LEU A 76 0.63 8.88 -11.61
CA LEU A 76 1.00 10.00 -10.74
C LEU A 76 1.34 9.52 -9.34
N LEU A 77 0.56 8.61 -8.78
CA LEU A 77 0.80 7.99 -7.48
C LEU A 77 2.09 7.16 -7.51
N HIS A 78 2.35 6.45 -8.61
CA HIS A 78 3.61 5.73 -8.82
C HIS A 78 4.81 6.69 -8.87
N GLN A 79 4.72 7.80 -9.60
CA GLN A 79 5.77 8.82 -9.64
C GLN A 79 5.98 9.49 -8.28
N TRP A 80 4.90 9.81 -7.56
CA TRP A 80 4.94 10.33 -6.21
C TRP A 80 5.66 9.35 -5.27
N ALA A 81 5.31 8.06 -5.31
CA ALA A 81 5.90 7.02 -4.49
C ALA A 81 7.42 6.92 -4.72
N HIS A 82 7.82 6.96 -5.99
CA HIS A 82 9.23 6.92 -6.39
C HIS A 82 10.02 8.14 -5.88
N ARG A 83 9.42 9.33 -5.89
CA ARG A 83 10.05 10.55 -5.35
C ARG A 83 10.10 10.54 -3.83
N PHE A 84 9.00 10.16 -3.18
CA PHE A 84 8.87 10.16 -1.73
C PHE A 84 9.89 9.22 -1.08
N ILE A 85 10.04 7.99 -1.59
CA ILE A 85 10.97 7.00 -1.02
C ILE A 85 12.45 7.39 -1.18
N GLN A 86 12.77 8.26 -2.15
CA GLN A 86 14.13 8.76 -2.39
C GLN A 86 14.54 9.91 -1.46
N LEU A 87 13.60 10.50 -0.72
CA LEU A 87 13.90 11.55 0.24
C LEU A 87 14.84 11.01 1.33
N PRO A 88 15.94 11.72 1.67
CA PRO A 88 16.91 11.23 2.65
C PRO A 88 16.29 10.86 4.00
N LEU A 89 15.34 11.66 4.49
CA LEU A 89 14.64 11.37 5.75
C LEU A 89 13.80 10.10 5.69
N VAL A 90 13.22 9.78 4.53
CA VAL A 90 12.36 8.61 4.36
C VAL A 90 13.26 7.39 4.24
N LYS A 91 14.23 7.45 3.31
CA LYS A 91 15.18 6.38 3.05
C LYS A 91 15.93 5.91 4.31
N GLY A 92 16.29 6.83 5.20
CA GLY A 92 16.95 6.51 6.47
C GLY A 92 16.04 5.83 7.51
N CYS A 93 14.72 5.90 7.36
CA CYS A 93 13.74 5.34 8.30
C CYS A 93 13.14 4.01 7.84
N LEU A 94 13.41 3.57 6.61
CA LEU A 94 12.79 2.36 6.06
C LEU A 94 13.41 1.10 6.69
N PRO A 95 12.60 0.17 7.22
CA PRO A 95 13.11 -1.11 7.66
C PRO A 95 13.55 -1.95 6.45
N PRO A 96 14.49 -2.90 6.65
CA PRO A 96 14.84 -3.87 5.62
C PRO A 96 13.59 -4.58 5.08
N ARG A 97 13.50 -4.72 3.75
CA ARG A 97 12.34 -5.33 3.09
C ARG A 97 12.06 -6.74 3.59
N GLU A 98 13.10 -7.54 3.84
CA GLU A 98 12.97 -8.91 4.35
C GLU A 98 12.27 -8.96 5.71
N ASN A 99 12.56 -8.01 6.61
CA ASN A 99 11.90 -7.94 7.91
C ASN A 99 10.40 -7.68 7.76
N LEU A 100 10.01 -6.83 6.79
CA LEU A 100 8.61 -6.59 6.48
C LEU A 100 7.94 -7.84 5.89
N VAL A 101 8.58 -8.53 4.95
CA VAL A 101 8.05 -9.76 4.36
C VAL A 101 7.78 -10.79 5.45
N ASN A 102 8.75 -11.00 6.35
CA ASN A 102 8.61 -11.94 7.47
C ASN A 102 7.47 -11.52 8.41
N TYR A 103 7.40 -10.25 8.76
CA TYR A 103 6.34 -9.70 9.61
C TYR A 103 4.95 -9.90 9.00
N PHE A 104 4.77 -9.53 7.73
CA PHE A 104 3.48 -9.63 7.06
C PHE A 104 3.06 -11.07 6.79
N THR A 105 4.01 -11.94 6.44
CA THR A 105 3.76 -13.37 6.27
C THR A 105 3.24 -13.96 7.59
N ALA A 106 3.97 -13.75 8.70
CA ALA A 106 3.56 -14.25 10.00
C ALA A 106 2.19 -13.68 10.43
N SER A 107 1.98 -12.37 10.23
CA SER A 107 0.72 -11.70 10.59
C SER A 107 -0.48 -12.24 9.80
N LEU A 108 -0.32 -12.47 8.50
CA LEU A 108 -1.38 -12.99 7.64
C LEU A 108 -1.69 -14.44 7.94
N THR A 109 -0.67 -15.29 8.11
CA THR A 109 -0.86 -16.68 8.53
C THR A 109 -1.59 -16.76 9.87
N TYR A 110 -1.19 -15.95 10.84
CA TYR A 110 -1.85 -15.90 12.14
C TYR A 110 -3.33 -15.48 12.02
N MET A 111 -3.62 -14.39 11.29
CA MET A 111 -4.99 -13.93 11.10
C MET A 111 -5.88 -14.96 10.39
N ARG A 112 -5.37 -15.66 9.39
CA ARG A 112 -6.11 -16.73 8.71
C ARG A 112 -6.39 -17.91 9.64
N SER A 113 -5.43 -18.28 10.50
CA SER A 113 -5.62 -19.34 11.49
C SER A 113 -6.70 -18.99 12.53
N LEU A 114 -6.77 -17.73 12.98
CA LEU A 114 -7.82 -17.27 13.89
C LEU A 114 -9.20 -17.34 13.24
N LYS A 115 -9.31 -16.98 11.97
CA LYS A 115 -10.58 -17.07 11.24
C LYS A 115 -11.04 -18.52 11.08
N ALA A 116 -10.12 -19.43 10.74
CA ALA A 116 -10.42 -20.86 10.62
C ALA A 116 -10.88 -21.51 11.94
N ASN A 117 -10.33 -21.05 13.08
CA ASN A 117 -10.67 -21.58 14.40
C ASN A 117 -11.97 -21.00 15.00
N ASN A 118 -12.56 -19.97 14.37
CA ASN A 118 -13.79 -19.31 14.81
C ASN A 118 -15.03 -19.72 13.98
N HIS A 119 -14.88 -20.71 13.10
CA HIS A 119 -15.96 -21.34 12.32
C HIS A 119 -16.13 -22.81 12.74
#